data_AF-A0A0K8T8E2-F1
#
_entry.id   AF-A0A0K8T8E2-F1
#
_cell.length_a   1.000
_cell.length_b   1.000
_cell.length_c   1.000
_cell.angle_alpha   90.00
_cell.angle_beta   90.00
_cell.angle_gamma   90.00
#
_symmetry.space_group_name_H-M   'P 1'
#
loop_
_entity.id
_entity.type
_entity.pdbx_description
1 polymer ?
#
loop_
_entity_poly.entity_id
_entity_poly.type
_entity_poly.pdbx_seq_one_letter_code
_entity_poly.pdbx_strand_id
1 'polypeptide(L)'
;MVGRNGFQVEHPIQRFRDDLRQHKNDWSSIEYRKRLAFHYYNLGFIFNELLRKHKVDSQSVVQWRVKCQVVLNETPQHQKTKDLLKLSEDNERTLNEVERVQDQLRAVRDAYKNSSKEIDVRKVAASILALGDVAEDVAITEYLSGCGSDDKKRVERTLRNITLLKAIAFLEDCLSDPDCNPISAGIHSFSLSKAYYAAGISNLGKRFQNTSGHIMKTCLSFKDNNTDGKQKSEES
;
A
#
# COMPACT_ATOMS: atom_id res chain seq x y z
N MET A 1 -40.63 -2.61 17.89
CA MET A 1 -39.85 -1.48 17.32
C MET A 1 -38.57 -1.37 18.10
N VAL A 2 -37.45 -1.85 17.54
CA VAL A 2 -36.12 -1.76 18.17
C VAL A 2 -35.22 -1.08 17.15
N GLY A 3 -34.82 0.15 17.46
CA GLY A 3 -33.93 0.96 16.63
C GLY A 3 -32.54 0.32 16.56
N ARG A 4 -32.08 0.06 15.34
CA ARG A 4 -30.69 -0.27 15.05
C ARG A 4 -29.88 1.03 15.16
N ASN A 5 -29.27 1.27 16.31
CA ASN A 5 -28.14 2.18 16.40
C ASN A 5 -26.95 1.51 15.71
N GLY A 6 -26.82 1.77 14.41
CA GLY A 6 -25.61 1.47 13.67
C GLY A 6 -24.48 2.32 14.24
N PHE A 7 -23.50 1.66 14.85
CA PHE A 7 -22.19 2.26 15.10
C PHE A 7 -21.60 2.65 13.73
N GLN A 8 -21.78 3.92 13.36
CA GLN A 8 -20.96 4.55 12.33
C GLN A 8 -19.57 4.71 12.93
N VAL A 9 -18.69 3.75 12.63
CA VAL A 9 -17.26 3.98 12.73
C VAL A 9 -16.93 4.95 11.59
N GLU A 10 -16.93 6.25 11.87
CA GLU A 10 -16.28 7.20 10.98
C GLU A 10 -14.82 6.79 10.87
N HIS A 11 -14.44 6.24 9.71
CA HIS A 11 -13.09 5.75 9.48
C HIS A 11 -12.12 6.92 9.67
N PRO A 12 -11.14 6.84 10.60
CA PRO A 12 -10.13 7.87 10.82
C PRO A 12 -9.42 8.28 9.53
N ILE A 13 -9.30 7.33 8.60
CA ILE A 13 -8.72 7.47 7.27
C ILE A 13 -9.55 8.40 6.39
N GLN A 14 -10.89 8.34 6.44
CA GLN A 14 -11.74 9.12 5.53
C GLN A 14 -11.75 10.60 5.89
N ARG A 15 -11.89 10.93 7.18
CA ARG A 15 -11.73 12.32 7.67
C ARG A 15 -10.36 12.88 7.31
N PHE A 16 -9.32 12.07 7.50
CA PHE A 16 -7.96 12.46 7.19
C PHE A 16 -7.73 12.68 5.68
N ARG A 17 -8.33 11.86 4.80
CA ARG A 17 -8.30 12.03 3.34
C ARG A 17 -8.99 13.31 2.88
N ASP A 18 -10.15 13.61 3.44
CA ASP A 18 -10.91 14.81 3.05
C ASP A 18 -10.15 16.08 3.45
N ASP A 19 -9.48 16.05 4.60
CA ASP A 19 -8.63 17.13 5.09
C ASP A 19 -7.36 17.31 4.22
N LEU A 20 -6.66 16.22 3.87
CA LEU A 20 -5.52 16.27 2.94
C LEU A 20 -5.90 16.88 1.58
N ARG A 21 -7.10 16.57 1.07
CA ARG A 21 -7.59 17.13 -0.19
C ARG A 21 -7.87 18.62 -0.12
N GLN A 22 -8.38 19.11 1.01
CA GLN A 22 -8.68 20.53 1.20
C GLN A 22 -7.41 21.38 1.30
N HIS A 23 -6.32 20.82 1.81
CA HIS A 23 -5.03 21.50 1.97
C HIS A 23 -4.02 21.22 0.84
N LYS A 24 -4.50 20.68 -0.29
CA LYS A 24 -3.68 20.33 -1.47
C LYS A 24 -3.03 21.54 -2.17
N ASN A 25 -3.43 22.77 -1.90
CA ASN A 25 -2.74 23.95 -2.48
C ASN A 25 -1.61 24.48 -1.57
N ASP A 26 -1.49 23.99 -0.35
CA ASP A 26 -0.48 24.36 0.64
C ASP A 26 0.65 23.34 0.69
N TRP A 27 1.07 22.78 -0.45
CA TRP A 27 2.05 21.68 -0.53
C TRP A 27 3.43 21.98 0.07
N SER A 28 3.76 23.25 0.30
CA SER A 28 4.94 23.69 1.04
C SER A 28 4.73 23.78 2.57
N SER A 29 3.51 23.57 3.06
CA SER A 29 3.18 23.74 4.47
C SER A 29 3.66 22.57 5.32
N ILE A 30 4.23 22.91 6.46
CA ILE A 30 4.66 21.94 7.47
C ILE A 30 3.51 21.08 8.00
N GLU A 31 2.30 21.64 8.06
CA GLU A 31 1.12 20.93 8.54
C GLU A 31 0.70 19.81 7.60
N TYR A 32 0.85 20.01 6.29
CA TYR A 32 0.69 18.94 5.31
C TYR A 32 1.70 17.81 5.51
N ARG A 33 3.00 18.13 5.67
CA ARG A 33 4.05 17.12 5.90
C ARG A 33 3.83 16.32 7.17
N LYS A 34 3.43 16.99 8.26
CA LYS A 34 3.02 16.33 9.51
C LYS A 34 1.93 15.30 9.24
N ARG A 35 0.85 15.72 8.59
CA ARG A 35 -0.28 14.85 8.25
C ARG A 35 0.20 13.65 7.44
N LEU A 36 0.96 13.88 6.37
CA LEU A 36 1.46 12.83 5.50
C LEU A 36 2.36 11.83 6.23
N ALA A 37 3.19 12.28 7.18
CA ALA A 37 3.98 11.37 8.03
C ALA A 37 3.07 10.47 8.88
N PHE A 38 2.05 11.02 9.54
CA PHE A 38 1.07 10.21 10.29
C PHE A 38 0.30 9.25 9.39
N HIS A 39 -0.03 9.65 8.16
CA HIS A 39 -0.68 8.80 7.18
C HIS A 39 0.14 7.54 6.88
N TYR A 40 1.40 7.72 6.48
CA TYR A 40 2.30 6.63 6.16
C TYR A 40 2.60 5.77 7.39
N TYR A 41 2.74 6.38 8.57
CA TYR A 41 2.85 5.64 9.82
C TYR A 41 1.65 4.72 10.06
N ASN A 42 0.44 5.21 9.83
CA ASN A 42 -0.80 4.44 10.00
C ASN A 42 -0.94 3.32 8.98
N LEU A 43 -0.60 3.56 7.72
CA LEU A 43 -0.53 2.49 6.71
C LEU A 43 0.48 1.42 7.13
N GLY A 44 1.69 1.82 7.54
CA GLY A 44 2.70 0.89 8.06
C GLY A 44 2.23 0.13 9.30
N PHE A 45 1.44 0.75 10.17
CA PHE A 45 0.84 0.10 11.34
C PHE A 45 -0.16 -0.99 10.95
N ILE A 46 -1.04 -0.74 9.97
CA ILE A 46 -2.02 -1.72 9.49
C ILE A 46 -1.30 -2.97 8.96
N PHE A 47 -0.28 -2.77 8.12
CA PHE A 47 0.52 -3.90 7.62
C PHE A 47 1.32 -4.59 8.73
N ASN A 48 1.83 -3.85 9.73
CA ASN A 48 2.53 -4.46 10.84
C ASN A 48 1.60 -5.35 11.69
N GLU A 49 0.35 -4.94 11.89
CA GLU A 49 -0.64 -5.78 12.56
C GLU A 49 -0.96 -7.05 11.75
N LEU A 50 -1.04 -6.95 10.42
CA LEU A 50 -1.18 -8.12 9.54
C LEU A 50 0.03 -9.05 9.62
N LEU A 51 1.25 -8.50 9.62
CA LEU A 51 2.47 -9.27 9.80
C LEU A 51 2.47 -9.97 11.16
N ARG A 52 2.13 -9.29 12.25
CA ARG A 52 2.16 -9.87 13.60
C ARG A 52 1.13 -10.98 13.79
N LYS A 53 -0.11 -10.75 13.35
CA LYS A 53 -1.26 -11.66 13.56
C LYS A 53 -1.38 -12.75 12.52
N HIS A 54 -1.11 -12.42 11.27
CA HIS A 54 -1.36 -13.30 10.12
C HIS A 54 -0.08 -13.73 9.39
N LYS A 55 1.09 -13.23 9.81
CA LYS A 55 2.40 -13.58 9.23
C LYS A 55 2.44 -13.35 7.72
N VAL A 56 1.99 -12.18 7.29
CA VAL A 56 1.96 -11.79 5.88
C VAL A 56 2.61 -10.43 5.66
N ASP A 57 3.30 -10.32 4.52
CA ASP A 57 3.66 -9.06 3.85
C ASP A 57 4.43 -8.02 4.68
N SER A 58 5.58 -8.44 5.22
CA SER A 58 6.54 -7.54 5.88
C SER A 58 7.10 -6.47 4.95
N GLN A 59 7.21 -6.73 3.63
CA GLN A 59 7.70 -5.74 2.67
C GLN A 59 6.82 -4.49 2.65
N SER A 60 5.50 -4.63 2.70
CA SER A 60 4.61 -3.46 2.79
C SER A 60 4.84 -2.66 4.07
N VAL A 61 5.16 -3.31 5.19
CA VAL A 61 5.52 -2.58 6.42
C VAL A 61 6.74 -1.69 6.16
N VAL A 62 7.81 -2.25 5.60
CA VAL A 62 9.04 -1.51 5.28
C VAL A 62 8.73 -0.36 4.33
N GLN A 63 7.99 -0.61 3.25
CA GLN A 63 7.64 0.41 2.25
C GLN A 63 6.98 1.64 2.90
N TRP A 64 5.93 1.46 3.70
CA TRP A 64 5.21 2.57 4.31
C TRP A 64 6.02 3.26 5.42
N ARG A 65 6.82 2.50 6.18
CA ARG A 65 7.69 3.04 7.23
C ARG A 65 8.85 3.86 6.65
N VAL A 66 9.43 3.44 5.54
CA VAL A 66 10.45 4.21 4.81
C VAL A 66 9.85 5.50 4.25
N LYS A 67 8.66 5.44 3.64
CA LYS A 67 7.95 6.66 3.21
C LYS A 67 7.68 7.62 4.37
N CYS A 68 7.23 7.11 5.51
CA CYS A 68 7.09 7.91 6.73
C CYS A 68 8.42 8.55 7.14
N GLN A 69 9.52 7.79 7.10
CA GLN A 69 10.85 8.29 7.47
C GLN A 69 11.33 9.42 6.55
N VAL A 70 11.09 9.30 5.25
CA VAL A 70 11.44 10.34 4.26
C VAL A 70 10.74 11.65 4.61
N VAL A 71 9.41 11.63 4.81
CA VAL A 71 8.65 12.83 5.17
C VAL A 71 9.09 13.42 6.52
N LEU A 72 9.42 12.58 7.49
CA LEU A 72 9.94 13.01 8.79
C LEU A 72 11.32 13.68 8.68
N ASN A 73 12.17 13.20 7.77
CA ASN A 73 13.50 13.77 7.54
C ASN A 73 13.45 15.10 6.78
N GLU A 74 12.42 15.28 5.95
CA GLU A 74 12.14 16.55 5.27
C GLU A 74 11.57 17.64 6.19
N THR A 75 11.19 17.29 7.43
CA THR A 75 10.75 18.26 8.44
C THR A 75 11.95 18.75 9.26
N PRO A 76 12.31 20.05 9.20
CA PRO A 76 13.46 20.58 9.94
C PRO A 76 13.37 20.29 11.45
N GLN A 77 14.49 19.95 12.08
CA GLN A 77 14.52 19.51 13.49
C GLN A 77 13.89 20.53 14.46
N HIS A 78 14.12 21.83 14.23
CA HIS A 78 13.55 22.91 15.05
C HIS A 78 12.03 23.06 14.92
N GLN A 79 11.42 22.41 13.93
CA GLN A 79 9.98 22.44 13.68
C GLN A 79 9.29 21.11 14.02
N LYS A 80 10.04 20.09 14.47
CA LYS A 80 9.47 18.82 14.92
C LYS A 80 8.79 19.00 16.26
N THR A 81 7.49 18.77 16.29
CA THR A 81 6.73 18.69 17.54
C THR A 81 7.13 17.43 18.32
N LYS A 82 6.80 17.39 19.62
CA LYS A 82 7.01 16.21 20.47
C LYS A 82 6.42 14.94 19.85
N ASP A 83 5.25 15.05 19.23
CA ASP A 83 4.60 13.91 18.59
C ASP A 83 5.35 13.41 17.36
N LEU A 84 5.94 14.31 16.55
CA LEU A 84 6.76 13.90 15.40
C LEU A 84 8.08 13.25 15.83
N LEU A 85 8.69 13.72 16.92
CA LEU A 85 9.89 13.09 17.47
C LEU A 85 9.58 11.66 17.94
N LYS A 86 8.50 11.49 18.69
CA LYS A 86 8.02 10.16 19.09
C LYS A 86 7.68 9.29 17.88
N LEU A 87 7.01 9.84 16.87
CA LEU A 87 6.69 9.13 15.64
C LEU A 87 7.96 8.62 14.95
N SER A 88 9.03 9.44 14.91
CA SER A 88 10.32 9.06 14.34
C SER A 88 10.98 7.92 15.11
N GLU A 89 11.03 8.00 16.44
CA GLU A 89 11.59 6.93 17.29
C GLU A 89 10.82 5.62 17.14
N ASP A 90 9.48 5.68 17.14
CA ASP A 90 8.63 4.50 16.98
C ASP A 90 8.74 3.91 15.56
N ASN A 91 8.91 4.76 14.55
CA ASN A 91 9.11 4.33 13.16
C ASN A 91 10.45 3.59 12.99
N GLU A 92 11.53 4.14 13.54
CA GLU A 92 12.86 3.52 13.51
C GLU A 92 12.88 2.19 14.27
N ARG A 93 12.28 2.15 15.47
CA ARG A 93 12.16 0.90 16.24
C ARG A 93 11.44 -0.18 15.45
N THR A 94 10.34 0.20 14.78
CA THR A 94 9.56 -0.75 13.97
C THR A 94 10.36 -1.25 12.77
N LEU A 95 11.10 -0.38 12.08
CA LEU A 95 11.95 -0.77 10.95
C LEU A 95 13.00 -1.81 11.37
N ASN A 96 13.70 -1.55 12.48
CA ASN A 96 14.71 -2.46 13.01
C ASN A 96 14.11 -3.82 13.43
N GLU A 97 12.90 -3.83 13.99
CA GLU A 97 12.20 -5.07 14.34
C GLU A 97 11.82 -5.87 13.10
N VAL A 98 11.25 -5.19 12.09
CA VAL A 98 10.82 -5.84 10.84
C VAL A 98 12.00 -6.38 10.06
N GLU A 99 13.13 -5.67 10.02
CA GLU A 99 14.36 -6.15 9.39
C GLU A 99 14.83 -7.48 10.01
N ARG A 100 14.88 -7.57 11.34
CA ARG A 100 15.21 -8.82 12.05
C ARG A 100 14.25 -9.95 11.70
N VAL A 101 12.95 -9.65 11.60
CA VAL A 101 11.94 -10.64 11.19
C VAL A 101 12.19 -11.09 9.75
N GLN A 102 12.47 -10.17 8.82
CA GLN A 102 12.77 -10.51 7.44
C GLN A 102 13.99 -11.42 7.30
N ASP A 103 15.05 -11.16 8.07
CA ASP A 103 16.25 -11.99 8.05
C ASP A 103 15.97 -13.41 8.55
N GLN A 104 15.16 -13.56 9.60
CA GLN A 104 14.71 -14.87 10.07
C GLN A 104 13.89 -15.60 9.01
N LEU A 105 12.98 -14.89 8.33
CA LEU A 105 12.14 -15.48 7.27
C LEU A 105 12.97 -15.92 6.07
N ARG A 106 13.95 -15.11 5.64
CA ARG A 106 14.91 -15.45 4.58
C ARG A 106 15.73 -16.67 4.95
N ALA A 107 16.25 -16.73 6.19
CA ALA A 107 17.02 -17.87 6.67
C ALA A 107 16.20 -19.18 6.65
N VAL A 108 14.93 -19.13 7.10
CA VAL A 108 14.03 -20.30 7.04
C VAL A 108 13.78 -20.71 5.59
N ARG A 109 13.50 -19.76 4.69
CA ARG A 109 13.30 -20.04 3.27
C ARG A 109 14.53 -20.71 2.67
N ASP A 110 15.71 -20.13 2.86
CA ASP A 110 16.95 -20.61 2.26
C ASP A 110 17.40 -21.97 2.80
N ALA A 111 17.12 -22.27 4.07
CA ALA A 111 17.39 -23.58 4.67
C ALA A 111 16.55 -24.70 4.05
N TYR A 112 15.34 -24.41 3.57
CA TYR A 112 14.35 -25.42 3.17
C TYR A 112 13.93 -25.37 1.70
N LYS A 113 14.38 -24.39 0.91
CA LYS A 113 13.97 -24.20 -0.49
C LYS A 113 14.19 -25.40 -1.40
N ASN A 114 15.16 -26.27 -1.10
CA ASN A 114 15.45 -27.47 -1.90
C ASN A 114 14.86 -28.76 -1.29
N SER A 115 14.08 -28.67 -0.21
CA SER A 115 13.48 -29.83 0.44
C SER A 115 12.21 -30.26 -0.31
N SER A 116 12.07 -31.56 -0.53
CA SER A 116 10.86 -32.17 -1.09
C SER A 116 9.86 -32.62 -0.01
N LYS A 117 10.19 -32.44 1.27
CA LYS A 117 9.30 -32.81 2.37
C LYS A 117 8.17 -31.80 2.47
N GLU A 118 6.92 -32.28 2.50
CA GLU A 118 5.73 -31.43 2.54
C GLU A 118 5.75 -30.40 3.68
N ILE A 119 6.23 -30.79 4.87
CA ILE A 119 6.37 -29.88 6.03
C ILE A 119 7.31 -28.71 5.73
N ASP A 120 8.41 -28.97 5.03
CA ASP A 120 9.40 -27.94 4.70
C ASP A 120 8.90 -27.04 3.56
N VAL A 121 8.19 -27.59 2.58
CA VAL A 121 7.50 -26.81 1.54
C VAL A 121 6.48 -25.84 2.17
N ARG A 122 5.72 -26.29 3.18
CA ARG A 122 4.79 -25.41 3.93
C ARG A 122 5.51 -24.30 4.68
N LYS A 123 6.69 -24.56 5.28
CA LYS A 123 7.51 -23.53 5.94
C LYS A 123 8.00 -22.48 4.94
N VAL A 124 8.51 -22.93 3.78
CA VAL A 124 8.98 -22.04 2.71
C VAL A 124 7.84 -21.17 2.21
N ALA A 125 6.66 -21.76 1.94
CA ALA A 125 5.49 -21.02 1.51
C ALA A 125 5.05 -19.97 2.54
N ALA A 126 5.04 -20.32 3.83
CA ALA A 126 4.74 -19.39 4.90
C ALA A 126 5.77 -18.25 4.99
N SER A 127 7.06 -18.55 4.82
CA SER A 127 8.11 -17.53 4.83
C SER A 127 7.99 -16.55 3.66
N ILE A 128 7.73 -17.04 2.45
CA ILE A 128 7.58 -16.18 1.27
C ILE A 128 6.33 -15.29 1.41
N LEU A 129 5.19 -15.84 1.86
CA LEU A 129 4.00 -15.04 2.17
C LEU A 129 4.27 -13.93 3.20
N ALA A 130 5.08 -14.24 4.23
CA ALA A 130 5.47 -13.29 5.27
C ALA A 130 6.48 -12.24 4.79
N LEU A 131 7.33 -12.59 3.82
CA LEU A 131 8.22 -11.64 3.15
C LEU A 131 7.40 -10.69 2.28
N GLY A 132 6.47 -11.23 1.50
CA GLY A 132 5.61 -10.47 0.59
C GLY A 132 6.34 -9.98 -0.66
N ASP A 133 7.42 -10.64 -1.08
CA ASP A 133 8.14 -10.29 -2.31
C ASP A 133 7.34 -10.76 -3.53
N VAL A 134 6.94 -9.81 -4.38
CA VAL A 134 6.09 -10.06 -5.57
C VAL A 134 6.74 -11.03 -6.56
N ALA A 135 8.06 -11.01 -6.72
CA ALA A 135 8.75 -11.93 -7.62
C ALA A 135 8.76 -13.37 -7.04
N GLU A 136 8.93 -13.49 -5.73
CA GLU A 136 8.92 -14.78 -5.03
C GLU A 136 7.50 -15.32 -4.85
N ASP A 137 6.49 -14.46 -4.73
CA ASP A 137 5.06 -14.81 -4.69
C ASP A 137 4.63 -15.57 -5.96
N VAL A 138 5.22 -15.24 -7.12
CA VAL A 138 5.00 -15.94 -8.39
C VAL A 138 5.73 -17.29 -8.43
N ALA A 139 6.94 -17.37 -7.89
CA ALA A 139 7.68 -18.63 -7.78
C ALA A 139 6.99 -19.62 -6.84
N ILE A 140 6.29 -19.12 -5.80
CA ILE A 140 5.51 -19.94 -4.87
C ILE A 140 4.51 -20.86 -5.59
N THR A 141 3.90 -20.40 -6.69
CA THR A 141 2.87 -21.16 -7.39
C THR A 141 3.39 -22.48 -7.97
N GLU A 142 4.66 -22.54 -8.34
CA GLU A 142 5.34 -23.76 -8.78
C GLU A 142 5.67 -24.66 -7.57
N TYR A 143 6.12 -24.09 -6.46
CA TYR A 143 6.38 -24.82 -5.20
C TYR A 143 5.12 -25.47 -4.60
N LEU A 144 3.95 -24.85 -4.76
CA LEU A 144 2.66 -25.38 -4.30
C LEU A 144 2.17 -26.60 -5.08
N SER A 145 2.83 -26.99 -6.18
CA SER A 145 2.53 -28.23 -6.91
C SER A 145 2.70 -29.48 -6.04
N GLY A 146 3.58 -29.42 -5.02
CA GLY A 146 3.80 -30.50 -4.06
C GLY A 146 2.89 -30.47 -2.82
N CYS A 147 1.99 -29.49 -2.69
CA CYS A 147 1.05 -29.40 -1.57
C CYS A 147 -0.31 -30.02 -1.90
N GLY A 148 -1.03 -30.49 -0.86
CA GLY A 148 -2.43 -30.88 -1.00
C GLY A 148 -3.31 -29.75 -1.56
N SER A 149 -4.39 -30.11 -2.26
CA SER A 149 -5.21 -29.15 -3.02
C SER A 149 -5.77 -28.00 -2.18
N ASP A 150 -6.07 -28.25 -0.90
CA ASP A 150 -6.66 -27.25 -0.01
C ASP A 150 -5.64 -26.26 0.54
N ASP A 151 -4.41 -26.70 0.82
CA ASP A 151 -3.32 -25.81 1.22
C ASP A 151 -2.92 -24.88 0.08
N LYS A 152 -2.84 -25.41 -1.15
CA LYS A 152 -2.61 -24.63 -2.36
C LYS A 152 -3.66 -23.53 -2.52
N LYS A 153 -4.95 -23.89 -2.44
CA LYS A 153 -6.07 -22.92 -2.50
C LYS A 153 -5.97 -21.86 -1.40
N ARG A 154 -5.56 -22.24 -0.18
CA ARG A 154 -5.39 -21.29 0.93
C ARG A 154 -4.30 -20.27 0.60
N VAL A 155 -3.13 -20.72 0.16
CA VAL A 155 -2.00 -19.83 -0.18
C VAL A 155 -2.35 -18.90 -1.34
N GLU A 156 -2.95 -19.42 -2.41
CA GLU A 156 -3.40 -18.61 -3.55
C GLU A 156 -4.40 -17.52 -3.14
N ARG A 157 -5.34 -17.83 -2.23
CA ARG A 157 -6.28 -16.85 -1.68
C ARG A 157 -5.56 -15.78 -0.87
N THR A 158 -4.61 -16.17 -0.02
CA THR A 158 -3.82 -15.23 0.77
C THR A 158 -3.03 -14.27 -0.13
N LEU A 159 -2.36 -14.79 -1.17
CA LEU A 159 -1.65 -13.96 -2.15
C LEU A 159 -2.57 -12.94 -2.81
N ARG A 160 -3.73 -13.38 -3.34
CA ARG A 160 -4.72 -12.49 -3.95
C ARG A 160 -5.17 -11.38 -3.00
N ASN A 161 -5.40 -11.71 -1.73
CA ASN A 161 -5.81 -10.74 -0.72
C ASN A 161 -4.70 -9.73 -0.40
N ILE A 162 -3.44 -10.19 -0.28
CA ILE A 162 -2.28 -9.30 -0.09
C ILE A 162 -2.13 -8.37 -1.30
N THR A 163 -2.19 -8.90 -2.53
CA THR A 163 -2.11 -8.09 -3.76
C THR A 163 -3.20 -7.04 -3.82
N LEU A 164 -4.45 -7.41 -3.46
CA LEU A 164 -5.57 -6.48 -3.39
C LEU A 164 -5.29 -5.35 -2.38
N LEU A 165 -4.79 -5.70 -1.20
CA LEU A 165 -4.48 -4.74 -0.15
C LEU A 165 -3.35 -3.79 -0.56
N LYS A 166 -2.29 -4.31 -1.18
CA LYS A 166 -1.20 -3.50 -1.76
C LYS A 166 -1.73 -2.52 -2.80
N ALA A 167 -2.63 -2.96 -3.68
CA ALA A 167 -3.23 -2.07 -4.67
C ALA A 167 -4.12 -0.98 -4.03
N ILE A 168 -4.87 -1.31 -2.98
CA ILE A 168 -5.67 -0.32 -2.23
C ILE A 168 -4.75 0.70 -1.55
N ALA A 169 -3.70 0.24 -0.88
CA ALA A 169 -2.75 1.11 -0.18
C ALA A 169 -1.98 2.00 -1.18
N PHE A 170 -1.62 1.47 -2.35
CA PHE A 170 -1.02 2.26 -3.42
C PHE A 170 -1.97 3.35 -3.94
N LEU A 171 -3.26 3.06 -4.11
CA LEU A 171 -4.22 4.09 -4.48
C LEU A 171 -4.40 5.15 -3.39
N GLU A 172 -4.39 4.73 -2.13
CA GLU A 172 -4.46 5.64 -1.00
C GLU A 172 -3.27 6.60 -1.01
N ASP A 173 -2.07 6.07 -1.21
CA ASP A 173 -0.83 6.82 -1.39
C ASP A 173 -0.91 7.82 -2.52
N CYS A 174 -1.39 7.44 -3.70
CA CYS A 174 -1.52 8.40 -4.82
C CYS A 174 -2.63 9.44 -4.65
N LEU A 175 -3.54 9.25 -3.70
CA LEU A 175 -4.50 10.28 -3.31
C LEU A 175 -3.93 11.21 -2.24
N SER A 176 -3.05 10.68 -1.39
CA SER A 176 -2.42 11.39 -0.28
C SER A 176 -1.10 12.07 -0.68
N ASP A 177 -0.48 11.68 -1.79
CA ASP A 177 0.79 12.21 -2.28
C ASP A 177 0.61 12.80 -3.70
N PRO A 178 0.76 14.12 -3.86
CA PRO A 178 0.61 14.79 -5.14
C PRO A 178 1.73 14.48 -6.13
N ASP A 179 2.88 14.03 -5.64
CA ASP A 179 4.02 13.65 -6.48
C ASP A 179 3.91 12.19 -6.96
N CYS A 180 2.91 11.43 -6.51
CA CYS A 180 2.64 10.10 -7.07
C CYS A 180 2.25 10.22 -8.56
N ASN A 181 2.86 9.37 -9.39
CA ASN A 181 2.53 9.24 -10.81
C ASN A 181 1.02 8.92 -11.00
N PRO A 182 0.23 9.87 -11.53
CA PRO A 182 -1.22 9.71 -11.61
C PRO A 182 -1.62 8.68 -12.68
N ILE A 183 -0.75 8.37 -13.66
CA ILE A 183 -0.98 7.27 -14.61
C ILE A 183 -0.97 5.92 -13.89
N SER A 184 0.00 5.71 -13.00
CA SER A 184 0.07 4.48 -12.19
C SER A 184 -1.17 4.33 -11.29
N ALA A 185 -1.64 5.41 -10.68
CA ALA A 185 -2.89 5.41 -9.91
C ALA A 185 -4.09 5.01 -10.78
N GLY A 186 -4.17 5.53 -12.01
CA GLY A 186 -5.18 5.13 -12.99
C GLY A 186 -5.14 3.62 -13.29
N ILE A 187 -3.96 3.05 -13.52
CA ILE A 187 -3.77 1.61 -13.82
C ILE A 187 -4.17 0.75 -12.62
N HIS A 188 -3.70 1.06 -11.42
CA HIS A 188 -4.04 0.28 -10.22
C HIS A 188 -5.53 0.37 -9.86
N SER A 189 -6.17 1.51 -10.12
CA SER A 189 -7.63 1.65 -9.97
C SER A 189 -8.37 0.75 -10.96
N PHE A 190 -7.89 0.62 -12.19
CA PHE A 190 -8.48 -0.30 -13.15
C PHE A 190 -8.32 -1.77 -12.73
N SER A 191 -7.14 -2.15 -12.24
CA SER A 191 -6.88 -3.49 -11.71
C SER A 191 -7.79 -3.83 -10.53
N LEU A 192 -8.00 -2.88 -9.60
CA LEU A 192 -8.95 -3.06 -8.50
C LEU A 192 -10.39 -3.20 -8.96
N SER A 193 -10.79 -2.42 -9.97
CA SER A 193 -12.10 -2.59 -10.60
C SER A 193 -12.32 -4.02 -11.08
N LYS A 194 -11.36 -4.58 -11.82
CA LYS A 194 -11.42 -5.97 -12.29
C LYS A 194 -11.50 -6.96 -11.14
N ALA A 195 -10.70 -6.77 -10.10
CA ALA A 195 -10.69 -7.64 -8.92
C ALA A 195 -12.05 -7.63 -8.20
N TYR A 196 -12.67 -6.46 -8.00
CA TYR A 196 -13.98 -6.36 -7.37
C TYR A 196 -15.11 -6.92 -8.24
N TYR A 197 -15.08 -6.74 -9.55
CA TYR A 197 -16.03 -7.41 -10.44
C TYR A 197 -15.89 -8.93 -10.37
N ALA A 198 -14.66 -9.46 -10.38
CA ALA A 198 -14.40 -10.89 -10.24
C ALA A 198 -14.86 -11.45 -8.88
N ALA A 199 -14.83 -10.62 -7.83
CA ALA A 199 -15.35 -10.95 -6.50
C ALA A 199 -16.88 -10.78 -6.37
N GLY A 200 -17.59 -10.38 -7.43
CA GLY A 200 -19.04 -10.17 -7.42
C GLY A 200 -19.49 -8.86 -6.74
N ILE A 201 -18.57 -7.94 -6.45
CA ILE A 201 -18.84 -6.67 -5.78
C ILE A 201 -18.89 -5.54 -6.82
N SER A 202 -19.93 -5.57 -7.66
CA SER A 202 -20.07 -4.70 -8.84
C SER A 202 -20.06 -3.20 -8.52
N ASN A 203 -20.56 -2.79 -7.36
CA ASN A 203 -20.56 -1.37 -6.95
C ASN A 203 -19.14 -0.82 -6.77
N LEU A 204 -18.25 -1.60 -6.12
CA LEU A 204 -16.85 -1.22 -5.97
C LEU A 204 -16.09 -1.33 -7.30
N GLY A 205 -16.39 -2.36 -8.09
CA GLY A 205 -15.88 -2.52 -9.45
C GLY A 205 -16.12 -1.26 -10.29
N LYS A 206 -17.38 -0.82 -10.39
CA LYS A 206 -17.79 0.38 -11.13
C LYS A 206 -17.15 1.66 -10.58
N ARG A 207 -17.05 1.80 -9.25
CA ARG A 207 -16.42 2.95 -8.61
C ARG A 207 -14.97 3.11 -9.06
N PHE A 208 -14.17 2.05 -8.93
CA PHE A 208 -12.76 2.09 -9.29
C PHE A 208 -12.52 2.18 -10.81
N GLN A 209 -13.46 1.67 -11.62
CA GLN A 209 -13.43 1.85 -13.08
C GLN A 209 -13.61 3.33 -13.45
N ASN A 210 -14.61 4.00 -12.86
CA ASN A 210 -14.86 5.42 -13.08
C ASN A 210 -13.69 6.28 -12.58
N THR A 211 -13.13 5.95 -11.42
CA THR A 211 -11.95 6.63 -10.89
C THR A 211 -10.76 6.52 -11.83
N SER A 212 -10.48 5.33 -12.36
CA SER A 212 -9.42 5.12 -13.36
C SER A 212 -9.65 5.97 -14.61
N GLY A 213 -10.86 5.93 -15.17
CA GLY A 213 -11.21 6.72 -16.36
C GLY A 213 -11.08 8.22 -16.15
N HIS A 214 -11.50 8.72 -14.98
CA HIS A 214 -11.36 10.13 -14.63
C HIS A 214 -9.90 10.55 -14.49
N ILE A 215 -9.10 9.78 -13.75
CA ILE A 215 -7.66 10.06 -13.57
C ILE A 215 -6.95 10.06 -14.94
N MET A 216 -7.17 9.03 -15.75
CA MET A 216 -6.52 8.90 -17.06
C MET A 216 -6.91 10.04 -18.01
N LYS A 217 -8.20 10.41 -18.05
CA LYS A 217 -8.67 11.54 -18.87
C LYS A 217 -8.03 12.86 -18.44
N THR A 218 -7.96 13.13 -17.15
CA THR A 218 -7.32 14.33 -16.61
C THR A 218 -5.83 14.36 -16.97
N CYS A 219 -5.10 13.26 -16.77
CA CYS A 219 -3.68 13.17 -17.12
C CYS A 219 -3.40 13.41 -18.61
N LEU A 220 -4.23 12.85 -19.50
CA LEU A 220 -4.08 13.02 -20.94
C LEU A 220 -4.40 14.45 -21.38
N SER A 221 -5.48 15.05 -20.85
CA SER A 221 -5.82 16.45 -21.14
C SER A 221 -4.78 17.47 -20.68
N PHE A 222 -4.03 17.18 -19.60
CA PHE A 222 -2.92 18.02 -19.15
C PHE A 222 -1.67 17.92 -20.05
N LYS A 223 -1.49 16.81 -20.77
CA LYS A 223 -0.40 16.68 -21.75
C LYS A 223 -0.69 17.47 -23.03
N ASP A 224 -1.93 17.44 -23.49
CA ASP A 224 -2.33 18.13 -24.73
C ASP A 224 -2.27 19.68 -24.57
N ASN A 225 -2.63 20.21 -23.40
CA ASN A 225 -2.59 21.66 -23.15
C ASN A 225 -1.18 22.26 -22.98
N ASN A 226 -0.14 21.44 -22.75
CA ASN A 226 1.23 21.92 -22.63
C ASN A 226 1.98 21.99 -23.98
N THR A 227 1.42 21.42 -25.04
CA THR A 227 1.95 21.51 -26.41
C THR A 227 1.42 22.72 -27.18
N ASP A 228 0.21 23.19 -26.87
CA ASP A 228 -0.42 24.29 -27.62
C ASP A 228 -0.02 25.70 -27.14
N GLY A 229 0.59 25.81 -25.95
CA GLY A 229 1.01 27.10 -25.37
C GLY A 229 2.38 27.62 -25.84
N LYS A 230 3.19 26.81 -26.53
CA LYS A 230 4.55 27.19 -26.97
C LYS A 230 4.65 27.70 -28.41
N GLN A 231 3.56 27.73 -29.17
CA GLN A 231 3.56 28.17 -30.57
C GLN A 231 2.85 29.50 -30.85
N LYS A 232 2.44 30.27 -29.83
CA LYS A 232 1.72 31.55 -30.03
C LYS A 232 2.38 32.77 -29.39
N SER A 233 3.70 32.77 -29.24
CA SER A 233 4.44 33.97 -28.80
C SER A 233 5.68 34.27 -29.65
N GLU A 234 5.67 33.89 -30.92
CA GLU A 234 6.56 34.42 -31.96
C GLU A 234 5.68 34.76 -33.16
N GLU A 235 5.05 35.94 -33.11
CA GLU A 235 4.60 36.77 -34.24
C GLU A 235 3.50 37.72 -33.74
N SER A 236 3.91 38.91 -33.30
CA SER A 236 3.32 40.24 -33.57
C SER A 236 3.97 41.29 -32.68
#